data_AF-A0A2I0AJ97-F1
#
_entry.id   AF-A0A2I0AJ97-F1
#
_cell.length_a   1.000
_cell.length_b   1.000
_cell.length_c   1.000
_cell.angle_alpha   90.00
_cell.angle_beta   90.00
_cell.angle_gamma   90.00
#
_symmetry.space_group_name_H-M   'P 1'
#
loop_
_entity.id
_entity.type
_entity.pdbx_description
1 polymer ?
#
loop_
_entity_poly.entity_id
_entity_poly.type
_entity_poly.pdbx_seq_one_letter_code
_entity_poly.pdbx_strand_id
1 'polypeptide(L)'
;MASSSSRSSSRSRQASRCSSTSRLDLASEVGIGGGGGGGGWVHDALKEFRRLCSRLRPRRTQRVDQMVVRILKEKGQWPRCFEPVIGSVPGVAVGDEFFYRMELLLVGLHRPPENGIDYQAGSGIATSIVASGGYSDICNLSGDILTYIGSGGCDGRRKRKASDQKLEKGNMALTRSMTAKTPVRVIYGLRNLKESVASVFVYDGLYFVENYRRVRGGNGCYVLEFQLRRKPGQPRCWRLEARLQ
;
A
#
# COMPACT_ATOMS: atom_id res chain seq x y z
N MET A 1 -25.83 -16.04 -74.96
CA MET A 1 -26.34 -16.28 -73.59
C MET A 1 -25.31 -15.69 -72.65
N ALA A 2 -25.47 -14.45 -72.15
CA ALA A 2 -26.13 -14.06 -70.87
C ALA A 2 -25.53 -14.85 -69.68
N SER A 3 -25.11 -14.32 -68.53
CA SER A 3 -25.50 -13.16 -67.70
C SER A 3 -24.47 -13.10 -66.53
N SER A 4 -23.89 -11.96 -66.15
CA SER A 4 -24.25 -11.07 -65.02
C SER A 4 -24.10 -11.60 -63.56
N SER A 5 -23.48 -10.74 -62.71
CA SER A 5 -23.71 -10.56 -61.24
C SER A 5 -23.12 -11.60 -60.27
N SER A 6 -22.71 -11.35 -59.02
CA SER A 6 -22.50 -10.17 -58.15
C SER A 6 -21.95 -10.64 -56.77
N ARG A 7 -21.13 -9.78 -56.13
CA ARG A 7 -20.87 -9.53 -54.68
C ARG A 7 -21.12 -10.59 -53.58
N SER A 8 -20.16 -10.72 -52.65
CA SER A 8 -20.32 -10.57 -51.17
C SER A 8 -18.95 -10.64 -50.47
N SER A 9 -18.43 -9.56 -49.85
CA SER A 9 -18.45 -9.24 -48.39
C SER A 9 -17.88 -10.35 -47.49
N SER A 10 -16.92 -10.18 -46.57
CA SER A 10 -16.58 -9.02 -45.75
C SER A 10 -15.36 -9.28 -44.83
N ARG A 11 -14.66 -8.18 -44.50
CA ARG A 11 -14.01 -7.83 -43.21
C ARG A 11 -12.71 -8.54 -42.80
N SER A 12 -11.60 -7.97 -43.27
CA SER A 12 -10.36 -7.86 -42.50
C SER A 12 -10.52 -6.80 -41.38
N ARG A 13 -10.14 -7.14 -40.14
CA ARG A 13 -9.99 -6.17 -39.06
C ARG A 13 -8.57 -5.62 -39.11
N GLN A 14 -8.45 -4.43 -39.67
CA GLN A 14 -7.24 -3.63 -39.67
C GLN A 14 -7.08 -2.99 -38.29
N ALA A 15 -5.93 -3.23 -37.65
CA ALA A 15 -5.52 -2.52 -36.45
C ALA A 15 -5.20 -1.07 -36.83
N SER A 16 -6.08 -0.13 -36.45
CA SER A 16 -5.82 1.29 -36.60
C SER A 16 -4.97 1.79 -35.43
N ARG A 17 -3.75 2.20 -35.79
CA ARG A 17 -2.86 3.07 -35.02
C ARG A 17 -3.64 4.27 -34.49
N CYS A 18 -3.59 4.49 -33.17
CA CYS A 18 -4.05 5.75 -32.59
C CYS A 18 -2.96 6.79 -32.83
N SER A 19 -3.24 7.68 -33.78
CA SER A 19 -2.41 8.80 -34.18
C SER A 19 -2.34 9.86 -33.10
N SER A 20 -1.12 10.33 -32.84
CA SER A 20 -0.80 11.53 -32.10
C SER A 20 -1.45 12.77 -32.73
N THR A 21 -2.37 13.40 -32.01
CA THR A 21 -2.68 14.82 -32.19
C THR A 21 -2.75 15.50 -30.83
N SER A 22 -1.98 16.57 -30.74
CA SER A 22 -1.82 17.51 -29.66
C SER A 22 -3.15 18.07 -29.16
N ARG A 23 -3.34 18.03 -27.84
CA ARG A 23 -4.17 19.00 -27.10
C ARG A 23 -3.30 19.63 -26.03
N LEU A 24 -2.73 20.78 -26.37
CA LEU A 24 -2.47 21.83 -25.40
C LEU A 24 -3.82 22.26 -24.80
N ASP A 25 -3.77 22.67 -23.54
CA ASP A 25 -4.81 23.34 -22.75
C ASP A 25 -6.01 22.50 -22.29
N LEU A 26 -5.79 21.81 -21.17
CA LEU A 26 -6.73 21.85 -20.03
C LEU A 26 -5.95 21.66 -18.72
N ALA A 27 -4.97 22.55 -18.52
CA ALA A 27 -4.19 22.67 -17.30
C ALA A 27 -4.61 23.95 -16.57
N SER A 28 -5.83 23.98 -16.02
CA SER A 28 -6.25 24.99 -15.04
C SER A 28 -7.62 24.60 -14.49
N GLU A 29 -7.73 24.58 -13.15
CA GLU A 29 -8.96 24.50 -12.36
C GLU A 29 -9.64 23.11 -12.34
N VAL A 30 -9.66 22.34 -11.25
CA VAL A 30 -9.77 22.65 -9.83
C VAL A 30 -8.69 21.86 -9.09
N GLY A 31 -7.54 22.51 -8.91
CA GLY A 31 -6.48 21.97 -8.08
C GLY A 31 -6.81 22.16 -6.62
N ILE A 32 -6.47 21.19 -5.79
CA ILE A 32 -5.91 21.49 -4.48
C ILE A 32 -4.60 22.26 -4.76
N GLY A 33 -4.72 23.53 -5.13
CA GLY A 33 -3.64 24.51 -5.21
C GLY A 33 -3.88 25.52 -4.09
N GLY A 34 -2.88 26.04 -3.42
CA GLY A 34 -1.43 25.96 -3.59
C GLY A 34 -0.76 26.73 -2.45
N GLY A 35 0.57 26.74 -2.44
CA GLY A 35 1.37 27.71 -1.67
C GLY A 35 1.50 27.41 -0.18
N GLY A 36 2.51 26.63 0.19
CA GLY A 36 2.97 26.49 1.57
C GLY A 36 3.92 25.31 1.72
N GLY A 37 5.21 25.59 1.88
CA GLY A 37 6.22 24.56 2.13
C GLY A 37 5.88 23.70 3.34
N GLY A 38 6.13 22.39 3.24
CA GLY A 38 6.17 21.48 4.38
C GLY A 38 4.80 21.00 4.89
N GLY A 39 4.34 19.85 4.41
CA GLY A 39 3.41 18.95 5.14
C GLY A 39 1.97 19.40 5.43
N GLY A 40 1.60 20.68 5.28
CA GLY A 40 0.27 21.17 5.62
C GLY A 40 -0.88 20.45 4.91
N TRP A 41 -0.70 20.10 3.64
CA TRP A 41 -1.72 19.40 2.85
C TRP A 41 -2.08 18.01 3.42
N VAL A 42 -1.11 17.31 4.03
CA VAL A 42 -1.34 15.99 4.65
C VAL A 42 -2.26 16.15 5.85
N HIS A 43 -1.99 17.14 6.69
CA HIS A 43 -2.81 17.43 7.86
C HIS A 43 -4.24 17.77 7.46
N ASP A 44 -4.43 18.66 6.49
CA ASP A 44 -5.75 19.08 6.03
C ASP A 44 -6.54 17.93 5.38
N ALA A 45 -5.88 17.12 4.55
CA ALA A 45 -6.49 15.96 3.93
C ALA A 45 -6.94 14.92 4.97
N LEU A 46 -6.10 14.62 5.96
CA LEU A 46 -6.45 13.70 7.05
C LEU A 46 -7.59 14.25 7.92
N LYS A 47 -7.56 15.55 8.22
CA LYS A 47 -8.61 16.23 9.00
C LYS A 47 -9.96 16.12 8.30
N GLU A 48 -10.01 16.38 7.00
CA GLU A 48 -11.25 16.25 6.22
C GLU A 48 -11.71 14.79 6.13
N PHE A 49 -10.79 13.85 5.87
CA PHE A 49 -11.10 12.42 5.84
C PHE A 49 -11.74 11.94 7.14
N ARG A 50 -11.15 12.30 8.28
CA ARG A 50 -11.63 11.93 9.62
C ARG A 50 -12.97 12.59 9.95
N ARG A 51 -13.15 13.85 9.56
CA ARG A 51 -14.43 14.58 9.69
C ARG A 51 -15.56 13.90 8.92
N LEU A 52 -15.29 13.42 7.70
CA LEU A 52 -16.27 12.65 6.94
C LEU A 52 -16.56 11.29 7.59
N CYS A 53 -15.53 10.61 8.10
CA CYS A 53 -15.72 9.33 8.82
C CYS A 53 -16.64 9.48 10.03
N SER A 54 -16.51 10.55 10.81
CA SER A 54 -17.33 10.76 12.03
C SER A 54 -18.78 11.13 11.74
N ARG A 55 -19.06 11.73 10.56
CA ARG A 55 -20.41 12.14 10.14
C ARG A 55 -21.21 11.02 9.52
N LEU A 56 -20.56 10.06 8.87
CA LEU A 56 -21.24 8.95 8.22
C LEU A 56 -21.75 7.94 9.26
N ARG A 57 -22.89 7.33 8.95
CA ARG A 57 -23.49 6.23 9.70
C ARG A 57 -23.64 5.05 8.73
N PRO A 58 -22.59 4.22 8.58
CA PRO A 58 -22.62 3.11 7.63
C PRO A 58 -23.65 2.06 8.05
N ARG A 59 -24.24 1.37 7.07
CA ARG A 59 -24.95 0.11 7.35
C ARG A 59 -23.94 -0.93 7.83
N ARG A 60 -24.40 -1.95 8.59
CA ARG A 60 -23.55 -2.99 9.20
C ARG A 60 -22.52 -3.65 8.26
N THR A 61 -22.78 -3.69 6.95
CA THR A 61 -21.92 -4.32 5.94
C THR A 61 -20.95 -3.36 5.24
N GLN A 62 -21.03 -2.05 5.50
CA GLN A 62 -20.24 -1.05 4.81
C GLN A 62 -19.10 -0.54 5.69
N ARG A 63 -17.90 -0.46 5.14
CA ARG A 63 -16.80 0.20 5.83
C ARG A 63 -16.84 1.70 5.58
N VAL A 64 -16.84 2.48 6.66
CA VAL A 64 -16.93 3.94 6.60
C VAL A 64 -15.77 4.56 5.82
N ASP A 65 -14.57 4.02 5.99
CA ASP A 65 -13.36 4.49 5.32
C ASP A 65 -13.49 4.40 3.79
N GLN A 66 -14.01 3.28 3.26
CA GLN A 66 -14.23 3.12 1.83
C GLN A 66 -15.32 4.05 1.29
N MET A 67 -16.35 4.35 2.08
CA MET A 67 -17.39 5.31 1.69
C MET A 67 -16.81 6.72 1.56
N VAL A 68 -15.97 7.14 2.51
CA VAL A 68 -15.30 8.45 2.44
C VAL A 68 -14.40 8.55 1.21
N VAL A 69 -13.65 7.51 0.89
CA VAL A 69 -12.84 7.46 -0.35
C VAL A 69 -13.72 7.70 -1.59
N ARG A 70 -14.90 7.06 -1.69
CA ARG A 70 -15.81 7.26 -2.82
C ARG A 70 -16.30 8.70 -2.90
N ILE A 71 -16.75 9.27 -1.79
CA ILE A 71 -17.22 10.66 -1.71
C ILE A 71 -16.13 11.64 -2.13
N LEU A 72 -14.90 11.46 -1.64
CA LEU A 72 -13.78 12.33 -2.00
C LEU A 72 -13.41 12.22 -3.48
N LYS A 73 -13.50 11.02 -4.07
CA LYS A 73 -13.29 10.80 -5.51
C LYS A 73 -14.37 11.47 -6.35
N GLU A 74 -15.63 11.31 -5.98
CA GLU A 74 -16.78 11.94 -6.66
C GLU A 74 -16.70 13.47 -6.62
N LYS A 75 -16.18 14.04 -5.52
CA LYS A 75 -15.95 15.48 -5.38
C LYS A 75 -14.67 15.99 -6.08
N GLY A 76 -13.86 15.11 -6.67
CA GLY A 76 -12.54 15.49 -7.21
C GLY A 76 -11.52 15.92 -6.15
N GLN A 77 -11.80 15.70 -4.86
CA GLN A 77 -10.95 16.08 -3.72
C GLN A 77 -9.99 14.96 -3.31
N TRP A 78 -10.10 13.78 -3.92
CA TRP A 78 -9.15 12.70 -3.73
C TRP A 78 -7.83 13.02 -4.46
N PRO A 79 -6.67 12.99 -3.77
CA PRO A 79 -5.39 13.21 -4.42
C PRO A 79 -5.21 12.25 -5.59
N ARG A 80 -4.70 12.74 -6.74
CA ARG A 80 -4.27 11.85 -7.82
C ARG A 80 -3.24 10.90 -7.22
N CYS A 81 -3.58 9.61 -7.17
CA CYS A 81 -2.73 8.58 -6.57
C CYS A 81 -1.29 8.77 -7.06
N PHE A 82 -0.40 9.15 -6.16
CA PHE A 82 0.99 9.36 -6.50
C PHE A 82 1.56 8.06 -7.06
N GLU A 83 2.38 8.18 -8.10
CA GLU A 83 3.24 7.06 -8.47
C GLU A 83 3.97 6.57 -7.21
N PRO A 84 4.07 5.26 -7.01
CA PRO A 84 4.68 4.72 -5.81
C PRO A 84 6.11 5.25 -5.64
N VAL A 85 6.30 6.15 -4.69
CA VAL A 85 7.61 6.74 -4.38
C VAL A 85 8.43 5.74 -3.56
N ILE A 86 9.73 5.65 -3.84
CA ILE A 86 10.71 4.92 -3.01
C ILE A 86 11.26 5.90 -1.96
N GLY A 87 11.36 5.47 -0.71
CA GLY A 87 11.85 6.32 0.38
C GLY A 87 10.75 7.12 1.09
N SER A 88 11.09 8.31 1.57
CA SER A 88 10.22 9.17 2.38
C SER A 88 9.08 9.77 1.56
N VAL A 89 7.93 9.99 2.20
CA VAL A 89 6.77 10.66 1.60
C VAL A 89 6.73 12.10 2.09
N PRO A 90 6.69 13.11 1.19
CA PRO A 90 6.61 14.50 1.58
C PRO A 90 5.40 14.79 2.48
N GLY A 91 5.64 15.38 3.65
CA GLY A 91 4.59 15.72 4.60
C GLY A 91 4.19 14.61 5.57
N VAL A 92 4.86 13.45 5.54
CA VAL A 92 4.69 12.37 6.52
C VAL A 92 5.99 12.17 7.29
N ALA A 93 5.92 12.23 8.61
CA ALA A 93 7.05 12.09 9.51
C ALA A 93 7.00 10.76 10.29
N VAL A 94 8.16 10.27 10.71
CA VAL A 94 8.24 9.11 11.61
C VAL A 94 7.52 9.44 12.91
N GLY A 95 6.66 8.52 13.35
CA GLY A 95 5.78 8.68 14.50
C GLY A 95 4.36 9.11 14.14
N ASP A 96 4.09 9.49 12.89
CA ASP A 96 2.74 9.85 12.46
C ASP A 96 1.77 8.65 12.60
N GLU A 97 0.59 8.96 13.14
CA GLU A 97 -0.46 7.99 13.45
C GLU A 97 -1.64 8.09 12.48
N PHE A 98 -2.12 6.93 12.04
CA PHE A 98 -3.23 6.77 11.12
C PHE A 98 -4.25 5.76 11.66
N PHE A 99 -5.53 6.01 11.42
CA PHE A 99 -6.60 5.17 11.96
C PHE A 99 -7.22 4.22 10.94
N TYR A 100 -6.98 4.48 9.65
CA TYR A 100 -7.51 3.65 8.56
C TYR A 100 -6.44 3.33 7.53
N ARG A 101 -6.54 2.14 6.94
CA ARG A 101 -5.73 1.75 5.76
C ARG A 101 -5.90 2.75 4.61
N MET A 102 -7.09 3.33 4.49
CA MET A 102 -7.36 4.36 3.48
C MET A 102 -6.68 5.70 3.78
N GLU A 103 -6.35 6.02 5.03
CA GLU A 103 -5.51 7.18 5.34
C GLU A 103 -4.08 6.96 4.82
N LEU A 104 -3.53 5.75 4.96
CA LEU A 104 -2.21 5.41 4.42
C LEU A 104 -2.17 5.52 2.89
N LEU A 105 -3.26 5.15 2.21
CA LEU A 105 -3.42 5.32 0.77
C LEU A 105 -3.56 6.82 0.41
N LEU A 106 -4.36 7.57 1.16
CA LEU A 106 -4.61 9.00 0.95
C LEU A 106 -3.31 9.80 0.95
N VAL A 107 -2.42 9.53 1.92
CA VAL A 107 -1.14 10.23 2.04
C VAL A 107 -0.04 9.62 1.17
N GLY A 108 -0.30 8.49 0.49
CA GLY A 108 0.69 7.82 -0.37
C GLY A 108 1.72 6.96 0.38
N LEU A 109 1.51 6.69 1.67
CA LEU A 109 2.45 5.89 2.47
C LEU A 109 2.41 4.40 2.08
N HIS A 110 1.20 3.86 1.87
CA HIS A 110 0.96 2.47 1.50
C HIS A 110 -0.35 2.33 0.70
N ARG A 111 -0.30 1.79 -0.52
CA ARG A 111 -1.47 1.80 -1.42
C ARG A 111 -2.44 0.62 -1.26
N PRO A 112 -1.98 -0.63 -1.08
CA PRO A 112 -2.88 -1.76 -0.96
C PRO A 112 -3.80 -1.63 0.27
N PRO A 113 -5.14 -1.71 0.12
CA PRO A 113 -6.04 -1.59 1.26
C PRO A 113 -5.96 -2.80 2.20
N GLU A 114 -5.54 -3.97 1.69
CA GLU A 114 -5.54 -5.24 2.43
C GLU A 114 -4.16 -5.89 2.49
N ASN A 115 -3.40 -5.88 1.39
CA ASN A 115 -2.10 -6.55 1.37
C ASN A 115 -1.10 -5.83 2.28
N GLY A 116 -0.24 -6.61 2.95
CA GLY A 116 0.80 -6.06 3.81
C GLY A 116 1.99 -5.46 3.05
N ILE A 117 2.21 -5.82 1.78
CA ILE A 117 3.37 -5.39 0.98
C ILE A 117 2.89 -4.57 -0.22
N ASP A 118 3.46 -3.38 -0.40
CA ASP A 118 3.30 -2.54 -1.57
C ASP A 118 4.57 -2.52 -2.42
N TYR A 119 4.42 -2.47 -3.75
CA TYR A 119 5.54 -2.46 -4.68
C TYR A 119 5.21 -1.75 -6.00
N GLN A 120 6.23 -1.17 -6.64
CA GLN A 120 6.08 -0.53 -7.95
C GLN A 120 5.78 -1.56 -9.04
N ALA A 121 4.79 -1.30 -9.90
CA ALA A 121 4.40 -2.26 -10.94
C ALA A 121 5.48 -2.47 -12.01
N GLY A 122 6.19 -1.40 -12.39
CA GLY A 122 7.24 -1.46 -13.43
C GLY A 122 8.52 -2.15 -12.93
N SER A 123 9.15 -1.61 -11.89
CA SER A 123 10.42 -2.13 -11.36
C SER A 123 10.24 -3.39 -10.51
N GLY A 124 9.04 -3.61 -9.96
CA GLY A 124 8.81 -4.65 -8.97
C GLY A 124 9.52 -4.44 -7.64
N ILE A 125 9.98 -3.22 -7.35
CA ILE A 125 10.62 -2.85 -6.08
C ILE A 125 9.57 -2.60 -5.01
N ALA A 126 9.77 -3.17 -3.81
CA ALA A 126 8.91 -2.91 -2.67
C ALA A 126 9.09 -1.48 -2.15
N THR A 127 7.98 -0.82 -1.86
CA THR A 127 7.97 0.57 -1.40
C THR A 127 7.59 0.68 0.06
N SER A 128 6.70 -0.19 0.54
CA SER A 128 6.26 -0.17 1.93
C SER A 128 5.73 -1.53 2.39
N ILE A 129 5.87 -1.78 3.69
CA ILE A 129 5.26 -2.92 4.38
C ILE A 129 4.43 -2.44 5.57
N VAL A 130 3.40 -3.21 5.89
CA VAL A 130 2.58 -3.00 7.09
C VAL A 130 2.63 -4.24 7.95
N ALA A 131 3.28 -4.10 9.10
CA ALA A 131 3.46 -5.15 10.10
C ALA A 131 2.31 -5.06 11.11
N SER A 132 1.27 -5.88 10.92
CA SER A 132 0.01 -5.77 11.69
C SER A 132 -0.23 -6.93 12.65
N GLY A 133 0.78 -7.73 13.03
CA GLY A 133 0.63 -8.89 13.93
C GLY A 133 -0.46 -9.88 13.50
N GLY A 134 -0.76 -9.95 12.20
CA GLY A 134 -1.84 -10.79 11.65
C GLY A 134 -1.36 -12.17 11.26
N TYR A 135 -0.07 -12.29 10.98
CA TYR A 135 0.64 -13.55 11.10
C TYR A 135 1.19 -13.60 12.54
N SER A 136 1.70 -14.74 12.98
CA SER A 136 2.58 -14.80 14.15
C SER A 136 3.89 -14.04 13.84
N ASP A 137 3.76 -12.77 13.45
CA ASP A 137 4.81 -11.83 13.17
C ASP A 137 5.44 -11.59 14.54
N ILE A 138 6.49 -12.36 14.80
CA ILE A 138 7.43 -12.11 15.88
C ILE A 138 8.09 -10.79 15.49
N CYS A 139 7.38 -9.68 15.75
CA CYS A 139 7.90 -8.32 15.67
C CYS A 139 8.80 -8.15 16.90
N ASN A 140 9.87 -8.95 16.98
CA ASN A 140 10.93 -8.71 17.93
C ASN A 140 11.66 -7.47 17.43
N LEU A 141 11.19 -6.30 17.85
CA LEU A 141 11.95 -5.06 17.82
C LEU A 141 13.10 -5.18 18.82
N SER A 142 14.05 -6.07 18.52
CA SER A 142 15.33 -6.10 19.20
C SER A 142 16.20 -5.02 18.55
N GLY A 143 16.00 -3.77 18.97
CA GLY A 143 16.75 -2.63 18.46
C GLY A 143 16.28 -2.19 17.07
N ASP A 144 17.21 -2.15 16.10
CA ASP A 144 16.98 -1.66 14.73
C ASP A 144 16.57 -2.76 13.74
N ILE A 145 16.27 -3.97 14.21
CA ILE A 145 15.96 -5.12 13.35
C ILE A 145 14.48 -5.47 13.45
N LEU A 146 13.84 -5.65 12.30
CA LEU A 146 12.48 -6.16 12.14
C LEU A 146 12.53 -7.49 11.40
N THR A 147 11.88 -8.50 11.97
CA THR A 147 11.53 -9.74 11.28
C THR A 147 10.11 -9.63 10.71
N TYR A 148 9.97 -9.72 9.40
CA TYR A 148 8.69 -9.63 8.69
C TYR A 148 8.36 -10.94 7.98
N ILE A 149 7.14 -11.47 8.17
CA ILE A 149 6.68 -12.65 7.46
C ILE A 149 6.06 -12.25 6.13
N GLY A 150 6.49 -12.93 5.07
CA GLY A 150 6.01 -12.76 3.72
C GLY A 150 4.50 -13.00 3.60
N SER A 151 3.95 -12.56 2.48
CA SER A 151 2.54 -12.73 2.17
C SER A 151 2.23 -14.11 1.57
N GLY A 152 1.03 -14.63 1.84
CA GLY A 152 0.52 -15.87 1.25
C GLY A 152 0.60 -17.08 2.17
N GLY A 153 0.29 -18.26 1.62
CA GLY A 153 0.43 -19.55 2.31
C GLY A 153 -0.60 -19.88 3.39
N CYS A 154 -1.27 -18.90 4.00
CA CYS A 154 -2.44 -19.14 4.84
C CYS A 154 -3.16 -17.82 5.13
N ASP A 155 -4.26 -17.54 4.42
CA ASP A 155 -5.11 -16.40 4.76
C ASP A 155 -6.17 -16.93 5.74
N GLY A 156 -5.95 -16.82 7.05
CA GLY A 156 -6.89 -17.32 8.07
C GLY A 156 -8.33 -16.76 7.92
N ARG A 157 -8.52 -15.74 7.08
CA ARG A 157 -9.83 -15.18 6.71
C ARG A 157 -10.55 -15.93 5.60
N ARG A 158 -9.85 -16.73 4.79
CA ARG A 158 -10.44 -17.53 3.71
C ARG A 158 -10.19 -18.99 4.04
N LYS A 159 -11.22 -19.84 3.96
CA LYS A 159 -11.13 -21.31 4.14
C LYS A 159 -10.28 -22.01 3.05
N ARG A 160 -9.14 -21.44 2.67
CA ARG A 160 -8.20 -22.04 1.73
C ARG A 160 -7.26 -22.93 2.52
N LYS A 161 -6.93 -24.09 1.96
CA LYS A 161 -5.93 -24.99 2.52
C LYS A 161 -4.61 -24.21 2.69
N ALA A 162 -3.99 -24.39 3.85
CA ALA A 162 -2.64 -23.92 4.10
C ALA A 162 -1.71 -24.46 3.00
N SER A 163 -0.81 -23.62 2.51
CA SER A 163 0.17 -23.96 1.49
C SER A 163 1.47 -23.22 1.73
N ASP A 164 2.54 -23.69 1.11
CA ASP A 164 3.83 -23.02 1.19
C ASP A 164 3.78 -21.64 0.53
N GLN A 165 4.35 -20.65 1.21
CA GLN A 165 4.59 -19.34 0.61
C GLN A 165 5.56 -19.47 -0.56
N LYS A 166 5.27 -18.69 -1.60
CA LYS A 166 6.08 -18.62 -2.82
C LYS A 166 6.81 -17.30 -2.89
N LEU A 167 7.97 -17.31 -3.55
CA LEU A 167 8.72 -16.11 -3.87
C LEU A 167 8.10 -15.42 -5.08
N GLU A 168 6.92 -14.83 -4.90
CA GLU A 168 6.17 -14.16 -5.95
C GLU A 168 5.58 -12.84 -5.44
N LYS A 169 5.15 -11.96 -6.35
CA LYS A 169 4.47 -10.70 -6.02
C LYS A 169 5.23 -9.88 -4.98
N GLY A 170 4.61 -9.58 -3.83
CA GLY A 170 5.23 -8.81 -2.76
C GLY A 170 6.49 -9.46 -2.17
N ASN A 171 6.54 -10.79 -2.09
CA ASN A 171 7.71 -11.51 -1.57
C ASN A 171 8.90 -11.35 -2.53
N MET A 172 8.65 -11.50 -3.84
CA MET A 172 9.65 -11.21 -4.87
C MET A 172 10.08 -9.74 -4.85
N ALA A 173 9.15 -8.82 -4.56
CA ALA A 173 9.47 -7.40 -4.49
C ALA A 173 10.40 -7.04 -3.32
N LEU A 174 10.24 -7.69 -2.16
CA LEU A 174 11.17 -7.54 -1.04
C LEU A 174 12.57 -8.05 -1.39
N THR A 175 12.67 -9.20 -2.07
CA THR A 175 13.96 -9.73 -2.56
C THR A 175 14.61 -8.79 -3.59
N ARG A 176 13.84 -8.21 -4.51
CA ARG A 176 14.37 -7.20 -5.44
C ARG A 176 14.88 -5.96 -4.71
N SER A 177 14.18 -5.53 -3.67
CA SER A 177 14.57 -4.37 -2.86
C SER A 177 15.85 -4.62 -2.07
N MET A 178 16.03 -5.85 -1.58
CA MET A 178 17.28 -6.32 -0.97
C MET A 178 18.45 -6.19 -1.96
N THR A 179 18.32 -6.75 -3.17
CA THR A 179 19.37 -6.69 -4.20
C THR A 179 19.66 -5.25 -4.64
N ALA A 180 18.62 -4.45 -4.84
CA ALA A 180 18.74 -3.06 -5.27
C ALA A 180 19.12 -2.10 -4.13
N LYS A 181 19.18 -2.57 -2.88
CA LYS A 181 19.43 -1.77 -1.67
C LYS A 181 18.51 -0.56 -1.57
N THR A 182 17.24 -0.72 -1.95
CA THR A 182 16.24 0.34 -1.90
C THR A 182 15.51 0.34 -0.56
N PRO A 183 15.26 1.52 0.05
CA PRO A 183 14.59 1.60 1.33
C PRO A 183 13.10 1.25 1.22
N VAL A 184 12.60 0.51 2.20
CA VAL A 184 11.21 0.10 2.36
C VAL A 184 10.62 0.83 3.57
N ARG A 185 9.47 1.49 3.40
CA ARG A 185 8.75 2.11 4.52
C ARG A 185 8.12 1.05 5.41
N VAL A 186 8.24 1.19 6.73
CA VAL A 186 7.61 0.30 7.70
C VAL A 186 6.51 1.03 8.45
N ILE A 187 5.31 0.45 8.44
CA ILE A 187 4.15 0.91 9.18
C ILE A 187 3.73 -0.20 10.14
N TYR A 188 3.70 0.07 11.44
CA TYR A 188 3.21 -0.89 12.43
C TYR A 188 1.73 -0.72 12.65
N GLY A 189 0.96 -1.80 12.47
CA GLY A 189 -0.44 -1.88 12.86
C GLY A 189 -0.55 -2.38 14.30
N LEU A 190 -0.80 -1.47 15.23
CA LEU A 190 -1.01 -1.76 16.64
C LEU A 190 -2.44 -2.25 16.84
N ARG A 191 -2.61 -3.43 17.43
CA ARG A 191 -3.93 -3.99 17.76
C ARG A 191 -4.24 -3.73 19.23
N ASN A 192 -5.47 -3.34 19.50
CA ASN A 192 -6.02 -3.50 20.84
C ASN A 192 -6.29 -4.98 21.06
N LEU A 193 -5.87 -5.55 22.19
CA LEU A 193 -6.07 -6.98 22.53
C LEU A 193 -7.54 -7.43 22.49
N LYS A 194 -8.49 -6.48 22.60
CA LYS A 194 -9.93 -6.73 22.54
C LYS A 194 -10.51 -6.68 21.12
N GLU A 195 -9.74 -6.26 20.11
CA GLU A 195 -10.22 -6.00 18.75
C GLU A 195 -9.43 -6.81 17.72
N SER A 196 -10.15 -7.39 16.75
CA SER A 196 -9.55 -8.22 15.69
C SER A 196 -8.90 -7.43 14.56
N VAL A 197 -8.89 -6.09 14.65
CA VAL A 197 -8.38 -5.15 13.66
C VAL A 197 -7.39 -4.20 14.33
N ALA A 198 -6.32 -3.82 13.63
CA ALA A 198 -5.39 -2.80 14.12
C ALA A 198 -6.16 -1.50 14.40
N SER A 199 -6.00 -0.97 15.60
CA SER A 199 -6.66 0.25 16.08
C SER A 199 -5.90 1.49 15.64
N VAL A 200 -4.58 1.39 15.47
CA VAL A 200 -3.69 2.48 15.05
C VAL A 200 -2.59 1.94 14.15
N PHE A 201 -2.28 2.67 13.09
CA PHE A 201 -1.11 2.46 12.24
C PHE A 201 -0.08 3.56 12.51
N VAL A 202 1.16 3.20 12.80
CA VAL A 202 2.24 4.15 13.10
C VAL A 202 3.34 4.01 12.06
N TYR A 203 3.72 5.11 11.42
CA TYR A 203 4.86 5.12 10.51
C TYR A 203 6.18 5.13 11.29
N ASP A 204 6.99 4.08 11.16
CA ASP A 204 8.24 3.96 11.92
C ASP A 204 9.49 4.43 11.15
N GLY A 205 9.39 4.51 9.81
CA GLY A 205 10.46 5.03 8.97
C GLY A 205 10.90 4.06 7.88
N LEU A 206 12.14 4.23 7.45
CA LEU A 206 12.76 3.50 6.35
C LEU A 206 13.66 2.37 6.86
N TYR A 207 13.59 1.23 6.17
CA TYR A 207 14.35 0.04 6.46
C TYR A 207 14.98 -0.51 5.18
N PHE A 208 16.08 -1.26 5.32
CA PHE A 208 16.68 -2.04 4.25
C PHE A 208 16.47 -3.52 4.52
N VAL A 209 16.07 -4.28 3.50
CA VAL A 209 15.99 -5.74 3.59
C VAL A 209 17.42 -6.26 3.55
N GLU A 210 17.86 -6.98 4.60
CA GLU A 210 19.22 -7.51 4.71
C GLU A 210 19.32 -8.93 4.16
N ASN A 211 18.37 -9.78 4.51
CA ASN A 211 18.29 -11.16 4.07
C ASN A 211 16.85 -11.68 4.16
N TYR A 212 16.64 -12.88 3.64
CA TYR A 212 15.43 -13.65 3.87
C TYR A 212 15.76 -15.14 3.96
N ARG A 213 14.91 -15.89 4.65
CA ARG A 213 15.01 -17.34 4.78
C ARG A 213 13.64 -17.99 4.67
N ARG A 214 13.62 -19.27 4.29
CA ARG A 214 12.41 -20.09 4.30
C ARG A 214 12.37 -20.85 5.63
N VAL A 215 11.32 -20.63 6.42
CA VAL A 215 11.14 -21.20 7.76
C VAL A 215 9.87 -22.02 7.78
N ARG A 216 9.84 -23.09 8.58
CA ARG A 216 8.63 -23.88 8.78
C ARG A 216 7.74 -23.19 9.81
N GLY A 217 6.53 -22.78 9.40
CA GLY A 217 5.53 -22.17 10.27
C GLY A 217 4.84 -23.20 11.17
N GLY A 218 4.11 -22.72 12.18
CA GLY A 218 3.43 -23.57 13.17
C GLY A 218 2.34 -24.50 12.59
N ASN A 219 1.86 -24.21 11.38
CA ASN A 219 0.90 -25.06 10.64
C ASN A 219 1.60 -26.11 9.74
N GLY A 220 2.92 -26.24 9.81
CA GLY A 220 3.71 -27.18 9.03
C GLY A 220 4.05 -26.70 7.59
N CYS A 221 3.45 -25.60 7.13
CA CYS A 221 3.77 -24.98 5.84
C CYS A 221 4.98 -24.06 5.95
N TYR A 222 5.68 -23.87 4.84
CA TYR A 222 6.80 -22.95 4.79
C TYR A 222 6.35 -21.50 4.61
N VAL A 223 6.95 -20.61 5.41
CA VAL A 223 6.82 -19.16 5.32
C VAL A 223 8.15 -18.54 4.92
N LEU A 224 8.10 -17.39 4.28
CA LEU A 224 9.28 -16.58 3.99
C LEU A 224 9.45 -15.56 5.09
N GLU A 225 10.58 -15.60 5.78
CA GLU A 225 10.94 -14.65 6.82
C GLU A 225 11.97 -13.68 6.25
N PHE A 226 11.67 -12.38 6.30
CA PHE A 226 12.54 -11.29 5.84
C PHE A 226 13.11 -10.55 7.04
N GLN A 227 14.42 -10.36 7.09
CA GLN A 227 15.07 -9.51 8.08
C GLN A 227 15.31 -8.12 7.49
N LEU A 228 14.78 -7.10 8.15
CA LEU A 228 14.90 -5.71 7.76
C LEU A 228 15.65 -4.94 8.84
N ARG A 229 16.60 -4.09 8.44
CA ARG A 229 17.31 -3.17 9.36
C ARG A 229 16.88 -1.73 9.12
N ARG A 230 16.60 -1.02 10.20
CA ARG A 230 16.23 0.39 10.20
C ARG A 230 17.37 1.23 9.65
N LYS A 231 17.07 2.17 8.75
CA LYS A 231 18.06 3.12 8.25
C LYS A 231 18.52 4.04 9.40
N PRO A 232 19.84 4.21 9.62
CA PRO A 232 20.35 5.04 10.70
C PRO A 232 20.03 6.52 10.50
N GLY A 233 20.05 7.28 11.60
CA GLY A 233 19.84 8.73 11.62
C GLY A 233 18.37 9.17 11.51
N GLN A 234 17.41 8.26 11.60
CA GLN A 234 15.98 8.59 11.65
C GLN A 234 15.52 8.73 13.11
N PRO A 235 14.65 9.71 13.43
CA PRO A 235 14.09 9.85 14.78
C PRO A 235 13.34 8.59 15.20
N ARG A 236 13.31 8.26 16.49
CA ARG A 236 12.61 7.09 17.02
C ARG A 236 11.25 7.47 17.58
N CYS A 237 10.26 6.61 17.40
CA CYS A 237 8.95 6.77 18.03
C CYS A 237 8.93 6.00 19.36
N TRP A 238 9.26 6.66 20.47
CA TRP A 238 9.29 6.04 21.79
C TRP A 238 7.94 5.40 22.19
N ARG A 239 6.82 5.96 21.74
CA ARG A 239 5.47 5.43 22.00
C ARG A 239 5.24 4.08 21.31
N LEU A 240 5.86 3.89 20.15
CA LEU A 240 5.83 2.64 19.43
C LEU A 240 6.70 1.59 20.14
N GLU A 241 7.90 1.97 20.58
CA GLU A 241 8.80 1.11 21.35
C GLU A 241 8.15 0.62 22.65
N ALA A 242 7.50 1.52 23.41
CA ALA A 242 6.82 1.19 24.66
C ALA A 242 5.60 0.25 24.48
N ARG A 243 5.04 0.15 23.27
CA ARG A 243 3.87 -0.71 22.98
C ARG A 243 4.25 -2.05 22.36
N LEU A 244 5.50 -2.22 21.94
CA LEU A 244 5.99 -3.42 21.27
C LEU A 244 6.99 -4.21 22.13
N GLN A 245 7.30 -3.73 23.34
CA GLN A 245 7.95 -4.48 24.44
C GLN A 245 6.91 -5.21 25.29
#